data_AF-A0A5J5AGQ8-F1
#
_entry.id   AF-A0A5J5AGQ8-F1
#
_cell.length_a   1.000
_cell.length_b   1.000
_cell.length_c   1.000
_cell.angle_alpha   90.00
_cell.angle_beta   90.00
_cell.angle_gamma   90.00
#
_symmetry.space_group_name_H-M   'P 1'
#
loop_
_entity.id
_entity.type
_entity.pdbx_description
1 polymer ?
#
loop_
_entity_poly.entity_id
_entity_poly.type
_entity_poly.pdbx_seq_one_letter_code
_entity_poly.pdbx_strand_id
1 'polypeptide(L)'
;MDSLPSGAELLIVTIKVSQLSGKELNNSKGEKLLGSLGGMFSMPWKPKKTQDIRGPIITKDENSRGKPNKEQREKLGLAPIPKGRATSRTPPEPTNALQEVEVEKAKQDDALSDLSNILGELKGMAVDMGTELNSQNKALDYLHDDVEELNSRVKGANQRARRLVGK
;
A
#
# COMPACT_ATOMS: atom_id res chain seq x y z
N MET A 1 29.31 -10.20 -47.75
CA MET A 1 30.06 -9.72 -46.57
C MET A 1 29.32 -8.47 -46.13
N ASP A 2 28.35 -8.62 -45.24
CA ASP A 2 27.48 -7.51 -44.84
C ASP A 2 28.16 -6.75 -43.70
N SER A 3 28.39 -5.46 -43.94
CA SER A 3 29.13 -4.57 -43.05
C SER A 3 28.39 -4.38 -41.73
N LEU A 4 29.09 -4.57 -40.61
CA LEU A 4 28.53 -4.40 -39.26
C LEU A 4 28.20 -2.91 -39.02
N PRO A 5 27.00 -2.59 -38.50
CA PRO A 5 26.59 -1.20 -38.31
C PRO A 5 27.45 -0.49 -37.26
N SER A 6 27.78 0.77 -37.53
CA SER A 6 28.56 1.65 -36.65
C SER A 6 27.87 1.87 -35.30
N GLY A 7 28.65 2.08 -34.24
CA GLY A 7 28.14 2.23 -32.86
C GLY A 7 27.11 3.36 -32.69
N ALA A 8 27.13 4.38 -33.55
CA ALA A 8 26.11 5.43 -33.58
C ALA A 8 24.75 4.91 -34.04
N GLU A 9 24.71 3.96 -34.99
CA GLU A 9 23.47 3.35 -35.46
C GLU A 9 22.87 2.43 -34.41
N LEU A 10 23.72 1.70 -33.66
CA LEU A 10 23.29 0.84 -32.57
C LEU A 10 22.63 1.67 -31.45
N LEU A 11 23.15 2.87 -31.17
CA LEU A 11 22.59 3.79 -30.18
C LEU A 11 21.23 4.35 -30.64
N ILE A 12 21.10 4.72 -31.93
CA ILE A 12 19.85 5.20 -32.51
C ILE A 12 18.78 4.11 -32.49
N VAL A 13 19.13 2.87 -32.84
CA VAL A 13 18.21 1.73 -32.79
C VAL A 13 17.76 1.47 -31.35
N THR A 14 18.68 1.50 -30.39
CA THR A 14 18.35 1.30 -28.96
C THR A 14 17.41 2.40 -28.45
N ILE A 15 17.69 3.66 -28.75
CA ILE A 15 16.84 4.80 -28.36
C ILE A 15 15.46 4.69 -29.03
N LYS A 16 15.39 4.26 -30.30
CA LYS A 16 14.12 4.07 -31.03
C LYS A 16 13.28 2.94 -30.40
N VAL A 17 13.91 1.83 -30.02
CA VAL A 17 13.25 0.69 -29.36
C VAL A 17 12.72 1.08 -27.98
N SER A 18 13.50 1.83 -27.18
CA SER A 18 13.04 2.32 -25.87
C SER A 18 11.88 3.31 -26.00
N GLN A 19 11.89 4.21 -27.01
CA GLN A 19 10.81 5.17 -27.24
C GLN A 19 9.52 4.52 -27.78
N LEU A 20 9.62 3.38 -28.46
CA LEU A 20 8.46 2.61 -28.94
C LEU A 20 7.81 1.76 -27.84
N SER A 21 8.54 1.38 -26.79
CA SER A 21 8.00 0.68 -25.63
C SER A 21 7.03 1.53 -24.79
N GLY A 22 7.04 2.87 -24.93
CA GLY A 22 6.14 3.78 -24.23
C GLY A 22 4.75 3.95 -24.87
N LYS A 23 4.54 3.40 -26.07
CA LYS A 23 3.21 3.32 -26.70
C LYS A 23 2.78 1.86 -26.69
N GLU A 24 1.59 1.57 -26.18
CA GLU A 24 0.99 0.23 -26.11
C GLU A 24 0.96 -0.45 -27.49
N LEU A 25 2.07 -1.09 -27.87
CA LEU A 25 2.12 -2.05 -28.95
C LEU A 25 1.54 -3.34 -28.40
N ASN A 26 0.41 -3.78 -28.94
CA ASN A 26 -0.10 -5.11 -28.61
C ASN A 26 1.00 -6.15 -28.90
N ASN A 27 1.09 -7.18 -28.05
CA ASN A 27 2.17 -8.18 -28.13
C ASN A 27 2.30 -8.81 -29.52
N SER A 28 1.21 -8.95 -30.27
CA SER A 28 1.21 -9.51 -31.63
C SER A 28 1.87 -8.60 -32.67
N LYS A 29 1.69 -7.27 -32.57
CA LYS A 29 2.38 -6.28 -33.43
C LYS A 29 3.86 -6.20 -33.09
N GLY A 30 4.19 -6.25 -31.80
CA GLY A 30 5.58 -6.33 -31.32
C GLY A 30 6.29 -7.59 -31.81
N GLU A 31 5.66 -8.76 -31.70
CA GLU A 31 6.21 -10.03 -32.20
C GLU A 31 6.47 -10.04 -33.70
N LYS A 32 5.56 -9.45 -34.51
CA LYS A 32 5.77 -9.34 -35.97
C LYS A 32 6.99 -8.47 -36.32
N LEU A 33 7.16 -7.35 -35.61
CA LEU A 33 8.31 -6.46 -35.81
C LEU A 33 9.62 -7.14 -35.40
N LEU A 34 9.65 -7.77 -34.24
CA LEU A 34 10.81 -8.53 -33.76
C LEU A 34 11.13 -9.71 -34.70
N GLY A 35 10.09 -10.36 -35.24
CA GLY A 35 10.17 -11.36 -36.31
C GLY A 35 10.91 -10.85 -37.55
N SER A 36 10.60 -9.63 -37.99
CA SER A 36 11.22 -9.00 -39.17
C SER A 36 12.69 -8.60 -38.98
N LEU A 37 13.16 -8.43 -37.73
CA LEU A 37 14.54 -8.08 -37.42
C LEU A 37 15.53 -9.25 -37.57
N GLY A 38 15.04 -10.49 -37.67
CA GLY A 38 15.89 -11.67 -37.88
C GLY A 38 16.69 -12.11 -36.65
N GLY A 39 17.29 -13.30 -36.73
CA GLY A 39 18.19 -13.82 -35.70
C GLY A 39 17.53 -14.02 -34.33
N MET A 40 18.15 -13.46 -33.28
CA MET A 40 17.68 -13.59 -31.89
C MET A 40 16.36 -12.85 -31.60
N PHE A 41 15.96 -11.91 -32.45
CA PHE A 41 14.72 -11.16 -32.28
C PHE A 41 13.50 -11.91 -32.83
N SER A 42 13.69 -12.86 -33.75
CA SER A 42 12.61 -13.68 -34.31
C SER A 42 12.15 -14.83 -33.41
N MET A 43 12.79 -15.03 -32.26
CA MET A 43 12.37 -16.05 -31.31
C MET A 43 11.05 -15.62 -30.63
N PRO A 44 10.07 -16.51 -30.46
CA PRO A 44 8.79 -16.15 -29.85
C PRO A 44 8.99 -15.75 -28.40
N TRP A 45 8.61 -14.52 -28.05
CA TRP A 45 8.70 -13.95 -26.70
C TRP A 45 7.60 -14.49 -25.78
N LYS A 46 7.37 -15.80 -25.82
CA LYS A 46 6.37 -16.45 -24.96
C LYS A 46 6.78 -16.23 -23.51
N PRO A 47 5.96 -15.55 -22.69
CA PRO A 47 6.22 -15.41 -21.27
C PRO A 47 6.36 -16.82 -20.68
N LYS A 48 7.48 -17.10 -20.00
CA LYS A 48 7.58 -18.33 -19.23
C LYS A 48 6.53 -18.26 -18.12
N LYS A 49 5.56 -19.18 -18.16
CA LYS A 49 4.59 -19.39 -17.07
C LYS A 49 5.36 -19.86 -15.85
N THR A 50 5.74 -18.90 -15.02
CA THR A 50 6.29 -19.09 -13.68
C THR A 50 5.20 -18.69 -12.69
N GLN A 51 5.39 -18.94 -11.38
CA GLN A 51 4.40 -18.57 -10.37
C GLN A 51 3.96 -17.11 -10.54
N ASP A 52 2.66 -16.85 -10.46
CA ASP A 52 2.14 -15.50 -10.67
C ASP A 52 2.54 -14.60 -9.51
N ILE A 53 3.05 -13.40 -9.83
CA ILE A 53 3.47 -12.45 -8.80
C ILE A 53 2.21 -11.77 -8.28
N ARG A 54 1.80 -12.12 -7.07
CA ARG A 54 0.46 -11.81 -6.56
C ARG A 54 0.39 -10.43 -5.90
N GLY A 55 1.51 -9.98 -5.36
CA GLY A 55 1.66 -8.80 -4.53
C GLY A 55 1.10 -9.01 -3.12
N PRO A 56 1.37 -8.05 -2.20
CA PRO A 56 0.74 -8.05 -0.89
C PRO A 56 -0.78 -7.93 -1.06
N ILE A 57 -1.50 -9.01 -0.72
CA ILE A 57 -2.96 -9.05 -0.78
C ILE A 57 -3.49 -8.30 0.43
N ILE A 58 -3.67 -7.00 0.25
CA ILE A 58 -4.49 -6.21 1.17
C ILE A 58 -5.92 -6.63 0.85
N THR A 59 -6.42 -7.67 1.52
CA THR A 59 -7.85 -7.97 1.45
C THR A 59 -8.55 -6.73 1.94
N LYS A 60 -9.10 -5.95 1.00
CA LYS A 60 -9.99 -4.83 1.29
C LYS A 60 -11.23 -5.48 1.88
N ASP A 61 -11.20 -5.72 3.18
CA ASP A 61 -12.32 -6.28 3.90
C ASP A 61 -13.53 -5.39 3.59
N GLU A 62 -14.67 -5.98 3.25
CA GLU A 62 -15.86 -5.25 2.78
C GLU A 62 -16.37 -4.23 3.82
N ASN A 63 -15.84 -4.28 5.04
CA ASN A 63 -16.05 -3.30 6.10
C ASN A 63 -15.42 -1.92 5.83
N SER A 64 -14.52 -1.80 4.85
CA SER A 64 -13.87 -0.53 4.47
C SER A 64 -14.68 0.34 3.51
N ARG A 65 -15.94 -0.02 3.21
CA ARG A 65 -16.90 0.88 2.52
C ARG A 65 -17.48 1.96 3.46
N GLY A 66 -16.98 2.10 4.67
CA GLY A 66 -17.24 3.28 5.49
C GLY A 66 -16.59 4.50 4.84
N LYS A 67 -17.38 5.52 4.49
CA LYS A 67 -16.86 6.89 4.29
C LYS A 67 -15.85 7.17 5.42
N PRO A 68 -14.70 7.84 5.18
CA PRO A 68 -13.75 8.15 6.23
C PRO A 68 -14.53 8.74 7.40
N ASN A 69 -14.65 7.98 8.49
CA ASN A 69 -15.60 8.32 9.53
C ASN A 69 -15.09 9.63 10.14
N LYS A 70 -15.94 10.66 10.12
CA LYS A 70 -15.60 11.98 10.66
C LYS A 70 -15.15 11.84 12.12
N GLU A 71 -15.73 10.90 12.85
CA GLU A 71 -15.38 10.55 14.22
C GLU A 71 -13.96 9.96 14.32
N GLN A 72 -13.52 9.10 13.39
CA GLN A 72 -12.14 8.58 13.39
C GLN A 72 -11.12 9.70 13.10
N ARG A 73 -11.48 10.66 12.23
CA ARG A 73 -10.62 11.84 11.97
C ARG A 73 -10.56 12.79 13.15
N GLU A 74 -11.67 12.98 13.85
CA GLU A 74 -11.75 13.75 15.09
C GLU A 74 -10.92 13.08 16.20
N LYS A 75 -10.98 11.74 16.31
CA LYS A 75 -10.20 10.94 17.27
C LYS A 75 -8.69 10.92 17.00
N LEU A 76 -8.26 11.03 15.75
CA LEU A 76 -6.84 11.16 15.38
C LEU A 76 -6.29 12.59 15.56
N GLY A 77 -7.09 13.53 16.08
CA GLY A 77 -6.70 14.92 16.26
C GLY A 77 -6.53 15.69 14.93
N LEU A 78 -7.04 15.14 13.82
CA LEU A 78 -6.91 15.70 12.48
C LEU A 78 -8.11 16.58 12.07
N ALA A 79 -9.09 16.74 12.95
CA ALA A 79 -10.20 17.67 12.76
C ALA A 79 -9.78 19.11 13.12
N PRO A 80 -10.36 20.13 12.47
CA PRO A 80 -10.27 21.50 12.96
C PRO A 80 -10.72 21.53 14.41
N ILE A 81 -9.89 22.08 15.29
CA ILE A 81 -10.16 22.22 16.73
C ILE A 81 -11.61 22.67 16.93
N PRO A 82 -12.49 21.82 17.50
CA PRO A 82 -13.84 22.24 17.79
C PRO A 82 -13.74 23.29 18.88
N LYS A 83 -14.27 24.49 18.60
CA LYS A 83 -14.48 25.52 19.64
C LYS A 83 -15.25 24.84 20.78
N GLY A 84 -14.61 24.78 21.94
CA GLY A 84 -15.05 24.02 23.09
C GLY A 84 -16.53 24.21 23.37
N ARG A 85 -17.26 23.10 23.46
CA ARG A 85 -18.59 23.11 24.05
C ARG A 85 -18.42 23.29 25.54
N ALA A 86 -18.27 24.55 25.94
CA ALA A 86 -18.41 24.98 27.32
C ALA A 86 -19.89 24.81 27.72
N THR A 87 -20.27 23.60 28.10
CA THR A 87 -21.37 23.40 29.05
C THR A 87 -20.77 22.97 30.38
N SER A 88 -19.86 23.80 30.90
CA SER A 88 -19.65 23.87 32.34
C SER A 88 -20.93 24.46 32.92
N ARG A 89 -21.86 23.60 33.31
CA ARG A 89 -22.87 23.99 34.30
C ARG A 89 -22.11 24.01 35.62
N THR A 90 -21.56 25.17 35.99
CA THR A 90 -21.06 25.40 37.34
C THR A 90 -22.19 25.14 38.33
N PRO A 91 -22.06 24.12 39.20
CA PRO A 91 -23.03 23.90 40.27
C PRO A 91 -23.00 25.08 41.25
N PRO A 92 -24.13 25.42 41.90
CA PRO A 92 -24.17 26.46 42.92
C PRO A 92 -23.21 26.16 44.07
N GLU A 93 -22.68 27.21 44.69
CA GLU A 93 -21.75 27.15 45.80
C GLU A 93 -22.35 26.34 46.98
N PRO A 94 -21.69 25.24 47.43
CA PRO A 94 -22.26 24.35 48.44
C PRO A 94 -22.32 25.08 49.79
N THR A 95 -23.51 25.15 50.39
CA THR A 95 -23.72 25.87 51.66
C THR A 95 -23.44 24.98 52.88
N ASN A 96 -23.18 23.69 52.69
CA ASN A 96 -22.97 22.71 53.76
C ASN A 96 -22.00 21.60 53.31
N ALA A 97 -21.21 21.02 54.24
CA ALA A 97 -20.19 20.01 53.96
C ALA A 97 -20.72 18.77 53.24
N LEU A 98 -21.97 18.35 53.52
CA LEU A 98 -22.62 17.25 52.81
C LEU A 98 -22.85 17.58 51.32
N GLN A 99 -23.19 18.83 51.04
CA GLN A 99 -23.47 19.32 49.69
C GLN A 99 -22.17 19.47 48.88
N GLU A 100 -21.06 19.84 49.54
CA GLU A 100 -19.73 19.87 48.94
C GLU A 100 -19.27 18.46 48.52
N VAL A 101 -19.51 17.46 49.37
CA VAL A 101 -19.21 16.05 49.05
C VAL A 101 -20.04 15.55 47.87
N GLU A 102 -21.33 15.92 47.77
CA GLU A 102 -22.18 15.56 46.63
C GLU A 102 -21.71 16.21 45.33
N VAL A 103 -21.34 17.49 45.37
CA VAL A 103 -20.80 18.21 44.20
C VAL A 103 -19.49 17.57 43.73
N GLU A 104 -18.60 17.21 44.65
CA GLU A 104 -17.32 16.59 44.28
C GLU A 104 -17.51 15.16 43.78
N LYS A 105 -18.47 14.41 44.34
CA LYS A 105 -18.88 13.11 43.78
C LYS A 105 -19.38 13.23 42.35
N ALA A 106 -20.24 14.21 42.07
CA ALA A 106 -20.77 14.41 40.72
C ALA A 106 -19.64 14.71 39.71
N LYS A 107 -18.65 15.53 40.09
CA LYS A 107 -17.46 15.77 39.24
C LYS A 107 -16.63 14.51 39.03
N GLN A 108 -16.46 13.69 40.07
CA GLN A 108 -15.74 12.41 39.93
C GLN A 108 -16.49 11.45 39.02
N ASP A 109 -17.81 11.34 39.14
CA ASP A 109 -18.64 10.50 38.28
C ASP A 109 -18.56 10.96 36.81
N ASP A 110 -18.61 12.27 36.54
CA ASP A 110 -18.43 12.83 35.20
C ASP A 110 -17.03 12.50 34.64
N ALA A 111 -15.97 12.70 35.44
CA ALA A 111 -14.60 12.38 35.03
C ALA A 111 -14.39 10.88 34.78
N LEU A 112 -15.01 10.00 35.57
CA LEU A 112 -14.98 8.55 35.39
C LEU A 112 -15.76 8.11 34.14
N SER A 113 -16.86 8.79 33.82
CA SER A 113 -17.61 8.59 32.59
C SER A 113 -16.77 8.93 31.36
N ASP A 114 -16.06 10.06 31.36
CA ASP A 114 -15.15 10.45 30.28
C ASP A 114 -13.99 9.45 30.13
N LEU A 115 -13.40 9.00 31.23
CA LEU A 115 -12.37 7.96 31.20
C LEU A 115 -12.89 6.65 30.61
N SER A 116 -14.10 6.25 30.98
CA SER A 116 -14.77 5.05 30.44
C SER A 116 -14.96 5.14 28.92
N ASN A 117 -15.36 6.32 28.43
CA ASN A 117 -15.51 6.57 26.99
C ASN A 117 -14.17 6.43 26.26
N ILE A 118 -13.09 7.06 26.76
CA ILE A 118 -11.75 6.96 26.18
C ILE A 118 -11.25 5.51 26.18
N LEU A 119 -11.49 4.76 27.26
CA LEU A 119 -11.13 3.34 27.34
C LEU A 119 -11.90 2.49 26.32
N GLY A 120 -13.18 2.80 26.10
CA GLY A 120 -13.98 2.19 25.04
C GLY A 120 -13.40 2.43 23.65
N GLU A 121 -12.93 3.66 23.38
CA GLU A 121 -12.28 4.02 22.11
C GLU A 121 -10.94 3.32 21.92
N LEU A 122 -10.10 3.30 22.96
CA LEU A 122 -8.81 2.62 22.95
C LEU A 122 -8.99 1.12 22.68
N LYS A 123 -10.02 0.50 23.27
CA LYS A 123 -10.38 -0.89 22.98
C LYS A 123 -10.78 -1.07 21.52
N GLY A 124 -11.61 -0.18 20.97
CA GLY A 124 -11.99 -0.22 19.56
C GLY A 124 -10.75 -0.17 18.65
N MET A 125 -9.86 0.80 18.88
CA MET A 125 -8.61 0.93 18.13
C MET A 125 -7.68 -0.28 18.31
N ALA A 126 -7.58 -0.85 19.52
CA ALA A 126 -6.76 -2.02 19.77
C ALA A 126 -7.27 -3.27 19.01
N VAL A 127 -8.60 -3.43 18.91
CA VAL A 127 -9.21 -4.51 18.12
C VAL A 127 -8.96 -4.28 16.62
N ASP A 128 -9.22 -3.07 16.11
CA ASP A 128 -9.01 -2.73 14.70
C ASP A 128 -7.53 -2.85 14.29
N MET A 129 -6.60 -2.40 15.13
CA MET A 129 -5.17 -2.59 14.88
C MET A 129 -4.77 -4.07 14.94
N GLY A 130 -5.35 -4.85 15.86
CA GLY A 130 -5.08 -6.28 15.95
C GLY A 130 -5.51 -7.05 14.70
N THR A 131 -6.69 -6.75 14.16
CA THR A 131 -7.17 -7.36 12.91
C THR A 131 -6.35 -6.91 11.70
N GLU A 132 -5.99 -5.63 11.63
CA GLU A 132 -5.12 -5.09 10.59
C GLU A 132 -3.71 -5.71 10.62
N LEU A 133 -3.10 -5.85 11.80
CA LEU A 133 -1.80 -6.53 11.95
C LEU A 133 -1.84 -7.97 11.46
N ASN A 134 -2.89 -8.72 11.80
CA ASN A 134 -3.04 -10.10 11.35
C ASN A 134 -3.25 -10.20 9.82
N SER A 135 -3.99 -9.25 9.25
CA SER A 135 -4.19 -9.14 7.80
C SER A 135 -2.87 -8.83 7.06
N GLN A 136 -2.13 -7.83 7.55
CA GLN A 136 -0.84 -7.45 6.98
C GLN A 136 0.20 -8.57 7.14
N ASN A 137 0.22 -9.29 8.26
CA ASN A 137 1.15 -10.39 8.46
C ASN A 137 0.97 -11.49 7.39
N LYS A 138 -0.27 -11.82 7.02
CA LYS A 138 -0.55 -12.75 5.90
C LYS A 138 -0.16 -12.18 4.54
N ALA A 139 -0.29 -10.86 4.36
CA ALA A 139 0.14 -10.20 3.11
C ALA A 139 1.67 -10.23 2.95
N LEU A 140 2.43 -10.24 4.05
CA LEU A 140 3.90 -10.38 4.03
C LEU A 140 4.34 -11.76 3.56
N ASP A 141 3.60 -12.83 3.88
CA ASP A 141 3.90 -14.18 3.39
C ASP A 141 3.89 -14.24 1.86
N TYR A 142 2.85 -13.66 1.23
CA TYR A 142 2.78 -13.60 -0.24
C TYR A 142 3.91 -12.75 -0.85
N LEU A 143 4.28 -11.65 -0.19
CA LEU A 143 5.37 -10.80 -0.64
C LEU A 143 6.71 -11.54 -0.59
N HIS A 144 6.92 -12.40 0.40
CA HIS A 144 8.13 -13.21 0.51
C HIS A 144 8.27 -14.15 -0.70
N ASP A 145 7.22 -14.91 -1.00
CA ASP A 145 7.18 -15.83 -2.14
C ASP A 145 7.43 -15.09 -3.48
N ASP A 146 6.80 -13.92 -3.65
CA ASP A 146 6.97 -13.08 -4.83
C ASP A 146 8.42 -12.59 -4.99
N VAL A 147 9.08 -12.23 -3.89
CA VAL A 147 10.48 -11.78 -3.90
C VAL A 147 11.42 -12.91 -4.29
N GLU A 148 11.18 -14.14 -3.81
CA GLU A 148 11.95 -15.31 -4.22
C GLU A 148 11.80 -15.62 -5.71
N GLU A 149 10.56 -15.58 -6.21
CA GLU A 149 10.25 -15.78 -7.62
C GLU A 149 10.90 -14.67 -8.49
N LEU A 150 10.81 -13.41 -8.08
CA LEU A 150 11.48 -12.29 -8.74
C LEU A 150 12.99 -12.48 -8.79
N ASN A 151 13.62 -12.91 -7.70
CA ASN A 151 15.06 -13.20 -7.66
C ASN A 151 15.45 -14.30 -8.66
N SER A 152 14.64 -15.37 -8.76
CA SER A 152 14.82 -16.44 -9.74
C SER A 152 14.72 -15.92 -11.19
N ARG A 153 13.68 -15.13 -11.48
CA ARG A 153 13.46 -14.52 -12.80
C ARG A 153 14.60 -13.60 -13.21
N VAL A 154 15.06 -12.74 -12.30
CA VAL A 154 16.17 -11.80 -12.53
C VAL A 154 17.48 -12.54 -12.79
N LYS A 155 17.82 -13.56 -11.98
CA LYS A 155 19.00 -14.41 -12.22
C LYS A 155 18.94 -15.08 -13.58
N GLY A 156 17.78 -15.65 -13.94
CA GLY A 156 17.57 -16.27 -15.24
C GLY A 156 17.68 -15.28 -16.41
N ALA A 157 17.14 -14.07 -16.27
CA ALA A 157 17.26 -13.01 -17.26
C ALA A 157 18.71 -12.55 -17.43
N ASN A 158 19.44 -12.38 -16.32
CA ASN A 158 20.85 -12.00 -16.33
C ASN A 158 21.71 -13.08 -17.01
N GLN A 159 21.46 -14.37 -16.74
CA GLN A 159 22.16 -15.46 -17.43
C GLN A 159 21.92 -15.44 -18.95
N ARG A 160 20.66 -15.21 -19.38
CA ARG A 160 20.36 -15.07 -20.81
C ARG A 160 21.05 -13.84 -21.40
N ALA A 161 21.02 -12.70 -20.72
CA ALA A 161 21.69 -11.48 -21.17
C ALA A 161 23.20 -11.67 -21.34
N ARG A 162 23.87 -12.35 -20.40
CA ARG A 162 25.31 -12.68 -20.51
C ARG A 162 25.62 -13.50 -21.76
N ARG A 163 24.82 -14.53 -22.05
CA ARG A 163 24.96 -15.34 -23.27
C ARG A 163 24.80 -14.51 -24.55
N LEU A 164 23.94 -13.50 -24.55
CA LEU A 164 23.74 -12.61 -25.71
C LEU A 164 24.90 -11.64 -25.93
N VAL A 165 25.56 -11.20 -24.85
CA VAL A 165 26.69 -10.26 -24.90
C VAL A 165 28.04 -11.00 -25.06
N GLY A 166 28.04 -12.33 -25.15
CA GLY A 166 29.25 -13.14 -25.35
C GLY A 166 30.24 -13.07 -24.19
N LYS A 167 29.76 -12.81 -22.96
CA LYS A 167 30.54 -12.78 -21.72
C LYS A 167 30.19 -13.93 -20.79
#